data_AF-F9P7T0-F1
#
_entry.id   AF-F9P7T0-F1
#
_cell.length_a   1.000
_cell.length_b   1.000
_cell.length_c   1.000
_cell.angle_alpha   90.00
_cell.angle_beta   90.00
_cell.angle_gamma   90.00
#
_symmetry.space_group_name_H-M   'P 1'
#
loop_
_entity.id
_entity.type
_entity.pdbx_description
1 polymer ?
#
loop_
_entity_poly.entity_id
_entity_poly.type
_entity_poly.pdbx_seq_one_letter_code
_entity_poly.pdbx_strand_id
1 'polypeptide(L)' 'MASQLYDDFNELLGREIAVKTGVFAADMQVELVNDGPVTIVLDTKNR' A
#
# COMPACT_ATOMS: atom_id res chain seq x y z
N MET A 1 -12.24 8.95 7.47
CA MET A 1 -12.56 7.64 6.86
C MET A 1 -11.38 7.06 6.08
N ALA A 2 -10.72 7.84 5.21
CA ALA A 2 -9.59 7.32 4.42
C ALA A 2 -8.40 6.82 5.26
N SER A 3 -8.04 7.53 6.33
CA SER A 3 -6.99 7.08 7.26
C SER A 3 -7.33 5.74 7.91
N GLN A 4 -8.55 5.59 8.43
CA GLN A 4 -9.01 4.33 9.03
C GLN A 4 -8.97 3.17 8.03
N LEU A 5 -9.45 3.36 6.80
CA LEU A 5 -9.40 2.31 5.78
C LEU A 5 -7.96 1.95 5.39
N TYR A 6 -7.04 2.92 5.37
CA TYR A 6 -5.62 2.68 5.17
C TYR A 6 -5.03 1.83 6.30
N ASP A 7 -5.33 2.19 7.55
CA ASP A 7 -4.84 1.50 8.74
C ASP A 7 -5.39 0.06 8.79
N ASP A 8 -6.70 -0.12 8.62
CA ASP A 8 -7.36 -1.43 8.60
C ASP A 8 -6.82 -2.33 7.47
N PHE A 9 -6.59 -1.77 6.28
CA PHE A 9 -6.04 -2.52 5.15
C PHE A 9 -4.63 -3.05 5.43
N ASN A 10 -3.77 -2.19 5.99
CA ASN A 10 -2.42 -2.59 6.36
C ASN A 10 -2.41 -3.62 7.50
N GLU A 11 -3.30 -3.47 8.49
CA GLU A 11 -3.44 -4.44 9.58
C GLU A 11 -3.86 -5.82 9.05
N LEU A 12 -4.86 -5.87 8.17
CA LEU A 12 -5.33 -7.11 7.58
C LEU A 12 -4.25 -7.80 6.75
N LEU A 13 -3.52 -7.07 5.90
CA LEU A 13 -2.41 -7.62 5.12
C LEU A 13 -1.24 -8.06 6.00
N GLY A 14 -0.96 -7.33 7.09
CA GLY A 14 0.10 -7.64 8.05
C GLY A 14 -0.04 -8.99 8.73
N ARG A 15 -1.25 -9.57 8.71
CA ARG A 15 -1.52 -10.93 9.21
C ARG A 15 -1.09 -12.02 8.23
N GLU A 16 -1.07 -11.71 6.93
CA GLU A 16 -0.75 -12.66 5.86
C GLU A 16 0.72 -12.59 5.45
N ILE A 17 1.28 -11.37 5.40
CA ILE A 17 2.66 -11.11 4.99
C ILE A 17 3.26 -9.96 5.80
N ALA A 18 4.59 -9.91 5.88
CA ALA A 18 5.27 -8.76 6.49
C ALA A 18 5.05 -7.50 5.65
N VAL A 19 4.29 -6.54 6.19
CA VAL A 19 3.99 -5.26 5.55
C VAL A 19 4.79 -4.15 6.22
N LYS A 20 5.42 -3.29 5.42
CA LYS A 20 5.98 -2.01 5.86
C LYS A 20 5.07 -0.89 5.39
N THR A 21 4.82 0.09 6.24
CA THR A 21 3.91 1.21 5.97
C THR A 21 4.66 2.55 5.99
N GLY A 22 4.04 3.55 5.38
CA GLY A 22 4.43 4.95 5.51
C GLY A 22 3.59 5.65 6.58
N VAL A 23 3.50 6.98 6.49
CA VAL A 23 2.65 7.80 7.36
C VAL A 23 1.55 8.46 6.53
N PHE A 24 0.28 8.22 6.91
CA PHE A 24 -0.87 8.78 6.21
C PHE A 24 -0.84 10.32 6.27
N ALA A 25 -1.08 10.97 5.13
CA ALA A 25 -1.09 12.44 4.96
C ALA A 25 0.23 13.17 5.31
N ALA A 26 1.35 12.46 5.40
CA ALA A 26 2.67 13.08 5.51
C ALA A 26 3.30 13.28 4.12
N ASP A 27 4.14 14.31 3.99
CA ASP A 27 5.07 14.41 2.86
C ASP A 27 6.12 13.30 3.00
N MET A 28 6.25 12.46 1.97
CA MET A 28 7.15 11.30 1.98
C MET A 28 7.97 11.25 0.71
N GLN A 29 9.28 11.07 0.89
CA GLN A 29 10.20 10.76 -0.19
C GLN A 29 10.34 9.23 -0.26
N VAL A 30 9.68 8.62 -1.24
CA VAL A 30 9.65 7.15 -1.41
C VAL A 30 10.62 6.74 -2.50
N GLU A 31 11.64 5.99 -2.12
CA GLU A 31 12.59 5.39 -3.06
C GLU A 31 12.20 3.93 -3.34
N LEU A 32 12.23 3.53 -4.61
CA LEU A 32 11.91 2.18 -5.07
C LEU A 32 12.85 1.80 -6.21
N VAL A 33 13.48 0.62 -6.10
CA VAL A 33 14.15 -0.05 -7.23
C VAL A 33 13.14 -1.02 -7.84
N ASN A 34 12.65 -0.73 -9.05
CA ASN A 34 11.74 -1.60 -9.77
C ASN A 34 12.53 -2.54 -10.69
N ASP A 35 12.95 -3.68 -10.15
CA ASP A 35 13.72 -4.70 -10.88
C ASP A 35 12.79 -5.49 -11.84
N GLY A 36 12.92 -5.26 -13.15
CA GLY A 36 11.96 -5.70 -14.17
C GLY A 36 11.94 -4.75 -15.38
N PRO A 37 11.18 -3.64 -15.38
CA PRO A 37 10.16 -3.18 -14.45
C PRO A 37 8.75 -3.68 -14.85
N VAL A 38 7.96 -4.14 -13.87
CA VAL A 38 6.57 -4.58 -14.07
C VAL A 38 5.64 -3.77 -13.18
N THR A 39 4.55 -3.25 -13.74
CA THR A 39 3.54 -2.47 -13.00
C THR A 39 2.17 -3.10 -13.21
N ILE A 40 1.51 -3.49 -12.12
CA ILE A 40 0.15 -4.05 -12.12
C ILE A 40 -0.78 -3.06 -11.43
N VAL A 41 -1.88 -2.68 -12.09
CA VAL A 41 -2.92 -1.82 -11.54
C VAL A 41 -4.13 -2.67 -11.18
N LEU A 42 -4.63 -2.54 -9.95
CA LEU A 42 -5.79 -3.26 -9.45
C LEU A 42 -6.86 -2.26 -8.99
N ASP A 43 -8.08 -2.40 -9.51
CA ASP A 43 -9.25 -1.65 -9.06
C ASP A 43 -10.36 -2.63 -8.66
N THR A 44 -10.74 -2.61 -7.39
CA THR A 44 -11.79 -3.48 -6.84
C THR A 44 -13.14 -3.34 -7.54
N LYS A 45 -13.41 -2.20 -8.20
CA LYS A 45 -14.66 -1.92 -8.94
C LYS A 45 -14.61 -2.35 -10.40
N ASN A 46 -13.42 -2.58 -10.97
CA ASN A 46 -13.23 -2.96 -12.36
C ASN A 46 -12.70 -4.40 -12.42
N ARG A 47 -13.62 -5.36 -12.42
CA ARG A 47 -13.34 -6.80 -12.40
C ARG A 47 -13.34 -7.41 -13.78
#